data_AF-A0A8I2G614-F1
#
_entry.id   AF-A0A8I2G614-F1
#
_cell.length_a   1.000
_cell.length_b   1.000
_cell.length_c   1.000
_cell.angle_alpha   90.00
_cell.angle_beta   90.00
_cell.angle_gamma   90.00
#
_symmetry.space_group_name_H-M   'P 1'
#
loop_
_entity.id
_entity.type
_entity.pdbx_description
1 polymer ?
#
loop_
_entity_poly.entity_id
_entity_poly.type
_entity_poly.pdbx_seq_one_letter_code
_entity_poly.pdbx_strand_id
1 'polypeptide(L)' 'MKRRDLIKQIEKRGCILIRHGGKHDWYQNPQTKVSQPVPRHNEIKEYLAKHIIKMLED' A
#
# COMPACT_ATOMS: atom_id res chain seq x y z
N MET A 1 3.06 1.78 -12.09
CA MET A 1 3.13 0.34 -11.78
C MET A 1 1.75 -0.31 -11.69
N LYS A 2 1.65 -1.63 -11.86
CA LYS A 2 0.39 -2.35 -11.65
C LYS A 2 0.09 -2.49 -10.15
N ARG A 3 -1.17 -2.34 -9.75
CA ARG A 3 -1.62 -2.48 -8.35
C ARG A 3 -1.17 -3.79 -7.72
N ARG A 4 -1.23 -4.90 -8.47
CA ARG A 4 -0.78 -6.21 -8.00
C ARG A 4 0.70 -6.23 -7.58
N ASP A 5 1.54 -5.47 -8.30
CA ASP A 5 2.98 -5.42 -8.04
C ASP A 5 3.26 -4.53 -6.82
N LEU A 6 2.46 -3.46 -6.62
CA LEU A 6 2.49 -2.65 -5.40
C LEU A 6 2.12 -3.47 -4.17
N ILE A 7 1.01 -4.20 -4.22
CA ILE A 7 0.51 -5.00 -3.10
C ILE A 7 1.54 -6.06 -2.71
N LYS A 8 2.11 -6.79 -3.69
CA LYS A 8 3.18 -7.76 -3.42
C LYS A 8 4.38 -7.13 -2.70
N GLN A 9 4.77 -5.91 -3.07
CA GLN A 9 5.88 -5.21 -2.40
C GLN A 9 5.52 -4.82 -0.96
N ILE A 10 4.31 -4.31 -0.74
CA ILE A 10 3.78 -3.95 0.57
C ILE A 10 3.72 -5.18 1.49
N GLU A 11 3.12 -6.28 1.02
CA GLU A 11 3.02 -7.53 1.78
C GLU A 11 4.39 -8.14 2.08
N LYS A 12 5.33 -8.09 1.12
CA LYS A 12 6.71 -8.57 1.32
C LYS A 12 7.44 -7.82 2.45
N ARG A 13 7.06 -6.57 2.71
CA ARG A 13 7.59 -5.75 3.81
C ARG A 13 6.87 -6.00 5.14
N GLY A 14 5.95 -6.97 5.20
CA GLY A 14 5.21 -7.31 6.41
C GLY A 14 4.04 -6.35 6.72
N CYS A 15 3.70 -5.45 5.80
CA CYS A 15 2.52 -4.61 5.94
C CYS A 15 1.24 -5.45 5.74
N ILE A 16 0.22 -5.16 6.54
CA ILE A 16 -1.03 -5.92 6.56
C ILE A 16 -2.19 -5.07 6.05
N LEU A 17 -3.11 -5.71 5.34
CA LEU A 17 -4.38 -5.11 4.97
C LEU A 17 -5.29 -5.04 6.22
N ILE A 18 -5.63 -3.83 6.65
CA ILE A 18 -6.42 -3.60 7.87
C ILE A 18 -7.90 -3.38 7.60
N ARG A 19 -8.25 -2.82 6.44
CA ARG A 19 -9.64 -2.62 6.04
C ARG A 19 -9.79 -2.39 4.54
N HIS A 20 -10.97 -2.77 4.06
CA HIS A 20 -11.45 -2.44 2.73
C HIS A 20 -12.26 -1.15 2.79
N GLY A 21 -11.80 -0.11 2.10
CA GLY A 21 -12.62 1.07 1.81
C GLY A 21 -13.39 0.91 0.51
N GLY A 22 -14.17 1.93 0.13
CA GLY A 22 -14.90 1.92 -1.15
C GLY A 22 -13.95 1.91 -2.35
N LYS A 23 -13.16 2.99 -2.51
CA LYS A 23 -12.23 3.18 -3.64
C LYS A 23 -10.78 2.75 -3.34
N HIS A 24 -10.46 2.51 -2.07
CA HIS A 24 -9.10 2.25 -1.60
C HIS A 24 -9.09 1.11 -0.58
N ASP A 25 -8.01 0.33 -0.58
CA ASP A 25 -7.68 -0.61 0.49
C ASP A 25 -6.69 0.04 1.46
N TRP A 26 -6.80 -0.23 2.75
CA TRP A 26 -5.91 0.34 3.75
C TRP A 26 -4.87 -0.68 4.18
N TYR A 27 -3.61 -0.37 3.97
CA TYR A 27 -2.48 -1.16 4.46
C TYR A 27 -1.82 -0.44 5.63
N GLN A 28 -1.36 -1.19 6.61
CA GLN A 28 -0.65 -0.68 7.77
C GLN A 28 0.66 -1.45 7.96
N ASN A 29 1.74 -0.72 8.26
CA ASN A 29 2.94 -1.35 8.81
C ASN A 29 2.69 -1.63 10.30
N PRO A 30 2.70 -2.90 10.75
CA PRO A 30 2.43 -3.25 12.15
C PRO A 30 3.52 -2.77 13.12
N GLN A 31 4.74 -2.48 12.65
CA GLN A 31 5.85 -1.98 13.45
C GLN A 31 5.70 -0.48 13.72
N THR A 32 5.63 0.35 12.67
CA THR A 32 5.48 1.81 12.82
C THR A 32 4.05 2.28 13.11
N LYS A 33 3.05 1.41 12.92
CA LYS A 33 1.60 1.73 12.93
C LYS A 33 1.14 2.70 11.85
N VAL A 34 2.02 3.11 10.93
CA VAL A 34 1.65 3.99 9.81
C VAL A 34 0.73 3.24 8.84
N SER A 35 -0.34 3.91 8.42
CA SER A 35 -1.31 3.37 7.47
C SER A 35 -1.36 4.19 6.19
N GLN A 36 -1.49 3.52 5.05
CA GLN A 36 -1.60 4.16 3.74
C GLN A 36 -2.77 3.58 2.92
N PRO A 37 -3.53 4.44 2.21
CA PRO A 37 -4.54 4.01 1.28
C PRO A 37 -3.92 3.60 -0.08
N VAL A 38 -4.26 2.40 -0.53
CA VAL A 38 -3.88 1.86 -1.84
C VAL A 38 -5.11 1.89 -2.77
N PRO A 39 -5.08 2.63 -3.90
CA PRO A 39 -6.17 2.64 -4.87
C PRO A 39 -6.49 1.25 -5.43
N ARG A 40 -7.76 1.01 -5.75
CA ARG A 40 -8.23 -0.28 -6.31
C ARG A 40 -8.16 -0.41 -7.84
N HIS A 41 -7.85 0.66 -8.56
CA HIS A 41 -7.67 0.59 -10.02
C HIS A 41 -6.38 -0.16 -10.39
N ASN A 42 -6.32 -0.71 -11.61
CA ASN A 42 -5.24 -1.58 -12.03
C ASN A 42 -3.88 -0.87 -12.17
N GLU A 43 -3.87 0.39 -12.59
CA GLU A 43 -2.66 1.15 -12.87
C GLU A 43 -2.46 2.30 -11.89
N ILE A 44 -1.43 2.19 -11.06
CA ILE A 44 -1.08 3.20 -10.07
C ILE A 44 0.09 4.02 -10.60
N LYS A 45 -0.03 5.34 -10.53
CA LYS A 45 1.04 6.26 -10.93
C LYS A 45 2.31 5.96 -10.14
N GLU A 46 3.45 5.93 -10.82
CA GLU A 46 4.72 5.47 -10.25
C GLU A 46 5.15 6.27 -9.02
N TYR A 47 4.95 7.60 -9.06
CA TYR A 47 5.27 8.47 -7.91
C TYR A 47 4.41 8.14 -6.69
N LEU A 48 3.12 7.83 -6.89
CA LEU A 48 2.19 7.52 -5.81
C LEU A 48 2.55 6.19 -5.16
N ALA A 49 2.86 5.18 -5.99
CA ALA A 49 3.33 3.90 -5.51
C ALA A 49 4.60 4.01 -4.67
N LYS A 50 5.61 4.75 -5.16
CA LYS A 50 6.85 5.00 -4.42
C LYS A 50 6.61 5.75 -3.10
N HIS A 51 5.69 6.71 -3.11
CA HIS A 51 5.30 7.42 -1.90
C HIS A 51 4.64 6.49 -0.87
N ILE A 52 3.68 5.66 -1.29
CA ILE A 52 3.02 4.68 -0.41
C ILE A 52 4.05 3.73 0.20
N ILE A 53 4.98 3.19 -0.62
CA ILE A 53 6.03 2.29 -0.15
C ILE A 53 6.91 2.98 0.88
N LYS A 54 7.37 4.20 0.60
CA LYS A 54 8.22 4.99 1.51
C LYS A 54 7.52 5.31 2.83
N MET A 55 6.23 5.61 2.80
CA MET A 55 5.45 5.89 4.01
C MET A 55 5.21 4.63 4.86
N LEU A 56 5.29 3.44 4.25
CA LEU A 56 5.16 2.16 4.92
C LEU A 56 6.52 1.55 5.31
N GLU A 57 7.64 2.21 5.00
CA GLU A 57 8.97 1.88 5.53
C GLU A 57 9.06 2.23 7.03
N ASP A 58 9.96 1.53 7.72
CA ASP A 58 10.40 1.85 9.08
C ASP A 58 11.42 3.00 9.09
#